data_AF-A0A3Q2E1T0-F1
#
_entry.id   AF-A0A3Q2E1T0-F1
#
_cell.length_a   1.000
_cell.length_b   1.000
_cell.length_c   1.000
_cell.angle_alpha   90.00
_cell.angle_beta   90.00
_cell.angle_gamma   90.00
#
_symmetry.space_group_name_H-M   'P 1'
#
loop_
_entity.id
_entity.type
_entity.pdbx_description
1 polymer ?
#
loop_
_entity_poly.entity_id
_entity_poly.type
_entity_poly.pdbx_seq_one_letter_code
_entity_poly.pdbx_strand_id
1 'polypeptide(L)'
;MSWLSPVQWAKWTWSAVTGGAGDDGQHTGRDDKEDKNSCKLNQNQQKDLNGPVSSNNSQIIAERRKYVQIKSAKLWFLLKDDHHGGHATDEEKLAGTVGGKSEKEQNETSKLKSLTEGSEVQKTGSQVLDSICITEAEKQAVLTLIREEIIAKEAETQDWKKKYEQCKQEVDEMRKIVAEYEKTIAQMIEDEQRNNVNFQKALHAVTVEKDAALADLNSVERSLSDIFRRYENMKSTLEGFKKNEEVLKKCAQDYLARVKQEEQRYQTLKLHAEEKLDKANEEIAQVRTKASSETMALSASLRKEQMRNESLEQALQQKNQEIEELTKICDELIAKMGKID
;
A
#
# COMPACT_ATOMS: atom_id res chain seq x y z
N MET A 1 2.59 -50.32 16.49
CA MET A 1 2.45 -48.98 15.88
C MET A 1 3.59 -48.13 16.40
N SER A 2 4.54 -47.78 15.52
CA SER A 2 5.71 -46.98 15.90
C SER A 2 5.26 -45.52 16.08
N TRP A 3 5.40 -44.98 17.29
CA TRP A 3 5.09 -43.59 17.56
C TRP A 3 6.19 -42.72 16.93
N LEU A 4 5.77 -41.70 16.18
CA LEU A 4 6.69 -40.74 15.58
C LEU A 4 7.53 -40.07 16.67
N SER A 5 8.83 -39.94 16.43
CA SER A 5 9.71 -39.12 17.29
C SER A 5 9.14 -37.70 17.39
N PRO A 6 9.27 -37.00 18.54
CA PRO A 6 8.78 -35.64 18.72
C PRO A 6 9.18 -34.67 17.60
N VAL A 7 10.36 -34.87 17.01
CA VAL A 7 10.86 -34.07 15.87
C VAL A 7 10.07 -34.36 14.58
N GLN A 8 9.69 -35.61 14.35
CA GLN A 8 8.89 -36.00 13.20
C GLN A 8 7.44 -35.53 13.33
N TRP A 9 6.90 -35.53 14.55
CA TRP A 9 5.59 -34.95 14.83
C TRP A 9 5.58 -33.44 14.55
N ALA A 10 6.60 -32.72 15.03
CA ALA A 10 6.76 -31.29 14.76
C ALA A 10 6.89 -31.00 13.25
N LYS A 11 7.70 -31.77 12.53
CA LYS A 11 7.89 -31.61 11.08
C LYS A 11 6.61 -31.87 10.29
N TRP A 12 5.83 -32.88 10.69
CA TRP A 12 4.54 -33.19 10.10
C TRP A 12 3.50 -32.09 10.37
N THR A 13 3.40 -31.61 11.61
CA THR A 13 2.47 -30.52 11.95
C THR A 13 2.81 -29.22 11.23
N TRP A 14 4.10 -28.93 11.05
CA TRP A 14 4.54 -27.74 10.32
C TRP A 14 4.22 -27.85 8.82
N SER A 15 4.45 -29.03 8.22
CA SER A 15 4.15 -29.27 6.80
C SER A 15 2.64 -29.23 6.51
N ALA A 16 1.80 -29.67 7.45
CA ALA A 16 0.35 -29.56 7.37
C ALA A 16 -0.16 -28.12 7.51
N VAL A 17 0.53 -27.29 8.30
CA VAL A 17 0.19 -25.87 8.53
C VAL A 17 0.64 -24.96 7.39
N THR A 18 1.78 -25.23 6.75
CA THR A 18 2.35 -24.32 5.74
C THR A 18 2.07 -24.72 4.29
N GLY A 19 1.43 -25.87 4.04
CA GLY A 19 1.08 -26.31 2.69
C GLY A 19 2.32 -26.38 1.77
N GLY A 20 3.31 -27.18 2.16
CA GLY A 20 4.55 -27.33 1.39
C GLY A 20 4.51 -28.51 0.43
N ALA A 21 4.51 -28.20 -0.87
CA ALA A 21 4.83 -29.14 -1.94
C ALA A 21 6.26 -29.70 -1.72
N GLY A 22 6.35 -31.01 -1.57
CA GLY A 22 7.60 -31.77 -1.50
C GLY A 22 7.32 -33.15 -2.08
N ASP A 23 7.63 -33.28 -3.36
CA ASP A 23 7.77 -34.54 -4.08
C ASP A 23 8.78 -35.43 -3.36
N ASP A 24 8.40 -36.68 -3.09
CA ASP A 24 9.26 -37.85 -2.92
C ASP A 24 8.33 -39.07 -2.75
N GLY A 25 8.23 -39.86 -3.82
CA GLY A 25 7.34 -41.00 -3.91
C GLY A 25 7.77 -42.21 -3.09
N GLN A 26 6.79 -42.95 -2.58
CA GLN A 26 6.80 -44.41 -2.67
C GLN A 26 5.37 -44.96 -2.54
N HIS A 27 5.00 -45.77 -3.52
CA HIS A 27 3.79 -46.58 -3.61
C HIS A 27 3.68 -47.60 -2.46
N THR A 28 2.52 -47.67 -1.78
CA THR A 28 1.87 -48.95 -1.43
C THR A 28 0.36 -48.75 -1.42
N GLY A 29 -0.33 -49.43 -2.32
CA GLY A 29 -1.79 -49.42 -2.39
C GLY A 29 -2.41 -50.34 -1.34
N ARG A 30 -3.57 -49.94 -0.85
CA ARG A 30 -4.68 -50.85 -0.56
C ARG A 30 -6.00 -50.09 -0.58
N ASP A 31 -6.96 -50.74 -1.21
CA ASP A 31 -8.28 -50.25 -1.58
C ASP A 31 -9.10 -49.69 -0.42
N ASP A 32 -9.80 -48.58 -0.67
CA ASP A 32 -11.18 -48.38 -0.20
C ASP A 32 -11.91 -47.49 -1.22
N LYS A 33 -12.89 -48.11 -1.88
CA LYS A 33 -13.97 -47.45 -2.63
C LYS A 33 -14.97 -46.87 -1.62
N GLU A 34 -15.72 -45.86 -2.04
CA GLU A 34 -16.75 -45.07 -1.29
C GLU A 34 -16.11 -43.83 -0.62
N ASP A 35 -16.41 -42.56 -0.93
CA ASP A 35 -17.60 -41.91 -1.47
C ASP A 35 -17.22 -40.71 -2.36
N LYS A 36 -17.49 -40.80 -3.67
CA LYS A 36 -17.24 -39.72 -4.64
C LYS A 36 -18.40 -38.72 -4.79
N ASN A 37 -19.33 -38.64 -3.83
CA ASN A 37 -20.55 -37.85 -4.02
C ASN A 37 -20.79 -36.66 -3.07
N SER A 38 -19.86 -36.34 -2.16
CA SER A 38 -20.03 -35.16 -1.27
C SER A 38 -19.31 -33.89 -1.76
N CYS A 39 -18.28 -34.03 -2.61
CA CYS A 39 -17.48 -32.87 -3.06
C CYS A 39 -18.08 -32.07 -4.23
N LYS A 40 -19.20 -32.50 -4.84
CA LYS A 40 -19.80 -31.80 -5.99
C LYS A 40 -20.83 -30.72 -5.62
N LEU A 41 -21.22 -30.60 -4.34
CA LEU A 41 -22.24 -29.60 -3.96
C LEU A 41 -21.69 -28.25 -3.50
N ASN A 42 -20.37 -28.11 -3.34
CA ASN A 42 -19.78 -26.88 -2.78
C ASN A 42 -19.04 -26.00 -3.80
N GLN A 43 -19.26 -26.21 -5.11
CA GLN A 43 -18.78 -25.27 -6.14
C GLN A 43 -19.82 -24.20 -6.52
N ASN A 44 -21.09 -24.38 -6.13
CA ASN A 44 -22.17 -23.47 -6.54
C ASN A 44 -22.54 -22.41 -5.49
N GLN A 45 -22.06 -22.48 -4.25
CA GLN A 45 -22.33 -21.43 -3.23
C GLN A 45 -21.21 -20.39 -3.10
N GLN A 46 -20.06 -20.60 -3.74
CA GLN A 46 -18.94 -19.63 -3.74
C GLN A 46 -19.12 -18.49 -4.76
N LYS A 47 -20.13 -18.55 -5.65
CA LYS A 47 -20.33 -17.58 -6.73
C LYS A 47 -21.09 -16.31 -6.32
N ASP A 48 -21.78 -16.32 -5.18
CA ASP A 48 -22.73 -15.23 -4.85
C ASP A 48 -22.19 -14.18 -3.86
N LEU A 49 -20.93 -14.30 -3.40
CA LEU A 49 -20.31 -13.31 -2.49
C LEU A 49 -19.14 -12.52 -3.11
N ASN A 50 -18.78 -12.80 -4.36
CA ASN A 50 -17.76 -12.06 -5.11
C ASN A 50 -18.40 -11.29 -6.28
N GLY A 51 -19.24 -10.30 -5.97
CA GLY A 51 -19.59 -9.23 -6.91
C GLY A 51 -18.35 -8.38 -7.31
N PRO A 52 -18.40 -7.55 -8.36
CA PRO A 52 -17.24 -7.14 -9.16
C PRO A 52 -16.42 -6.01 -8.53
N VAL A 53 -15.96 -6.17 -7.29
CA VAL A 53 -15.11 -5.15 -6.63
C VAL A 53 -13.71 -5.10 -7.27
N SER A 54 -13.21 -6.24 -7.77
CA SER A 54 -11.92 -6.32 -8.48
C SER A 54 -11.94 -5.60 -9.85
N SER A 55 -13.05 -5.72 -10.59
CA SER A 55 -13.21 -5.04 -11.88
C SER A 55 -13.35 -3.52 -11.70
N ASN A 56 -14.14 -3.10 -10.72
CA ASN A 56 -14.35 -1.68 -10.43
C ASN A 56 -13.05 -0.99 -9.97
N ASN A 57 -12.23 -1.64 -9.15
CA ASN A 57 -10.97 -1.04 -8.68
C ASN A 57 -9.91 -0.94 -9.78
N SER A 58 -9.81 -1.95 -10.66
CA SER A 58 -8.92 -1.90 -11.83
C SER A 58 -9.34 -0.79 -12.81
N GLN A 59 -10.65 -0.57 -12.96
CA GLN A 59 -11.22 0.45 -13.83
C GLN A 59 -11.01 1.87 -13.27
N ILE A 60 -11.14 2.06 -11.95
CA ILE A 60 -10.84 3.33 -11.26
C ILE A 60 -9.35 3.70 -11.37
N ILE A 61 -8.45 2.73 -11.22
CA ILE A 61 -7.00 2.97 -11.39
C ILE A 61 -6.67 3.34 -12.84
N ALA A 62 -7.30 2.67 -13.82
CA ALA A 62 -7.14 2.98 -15.24
C ALA A 62 -7.69 4.36 -15.61
N GLU A 63 -8.85 4.76 -15.06
CA GLU A 63 -9.41 6.11 -15.24
C GLU A 63 -8.55 7.19 -14.60
N ARG A 64 -8.02 6.95 -13.38
CA ARG A 64 -7.11 7.90 -12.73
C ARG A 64 -5.81 8.07 -13.51
N ARG A 65 -5.23 6.99 -14.05
CA ARG A 65 -4.06 7.09 -14.95
C ARG A 65 -4.39 7.90 -16.20
N LYS A 66 -5.51 7.64 -16.86
CA LYS A 66 -5.96 8.42 -18.03
C LYS A 66 -6.14 9.91 -17.69
N TYR A 67 -6.76 10.22 -16.55
CA TYR A 67 -6.97 11.60 -16.12
C TYR A 67 -5.64 12.32 -15.85
N VAL A 68 -4.68 11.67 -15.19
CA VAL A 68 -3.32 12.21 -14.98
C VAL A 68 -2.60 12.41 -16.31
N GLN A 69 -2.68 11.45 -17.24
CA GLN A 69 -2.08 11.54 -18.58
C GLN A 69 -2.67 12.69 -19.41
N ILE A 70 -3.99 12.88 -19.36
CA ILE A 70 -4.69 13.96 -20.08
C ILE A 70 -4.32 15.31 -19.45
N LYS A 71 -4.23 15.39 -18.12
CA LYS A 71 -3.89 16.63 -17.42
C LYS A 71 -2.42 17.02 -17.67
N SER A 72 -1.51 16.06 -17.73
CA SER A 72 -0.10 16.31 -18.10
C SER A 72 0.07 16.66 -19.57
N ALA A 73 -0.66 16.02 -20.50
CA ALA A 73 -0.67 16.40 -21.91
C ALA A 73 -1.25 17.81 -22.12
N LYS A 74 -2.31 18.17 -21.39
CA LYS A 74 -2.92 19.50 -21.44
C LYS A 74 -2.00 20.57 -20.85
N LEU A 75 -1.27 20.27 -19.77
CA LEU A 75 -0.25 21.16 -19.21
C LEU A 75 0.92 21.34 -20.18
N TRP A 76 1.35 20.28 -20.88
CA TRP A 76 2.39 20.36 -21.90
C TRP A 76 1.97 21.17 -23.13
N PHE A 77 0.69 21.09 -23.52
CA PHE A 77 0.13 21.89 -24.63
C PHE A 77 0.03 23.38 -24.27
N LEU A 78 -0.43 23.69 -23.04
CA LEU A 78 -0.48 25.06 -22.52
C LEU A 78 0.91 25.69 -22.36
N LEU A 79 1.95 24.89 -22.17
CA LEU A 79 3.34 25.36 -22.14
C LEU A 79 3.96 25.57 -23.53
N LYS A 80 3.24 25.17 -24.60
CA LYS A 80 3.73 25.22 -25.98
C LYS A 80 3.20 26.41 -26.78
N ASP A 81 2.12 27.03 -26.32
CA ASP A 81 1.45 28.14 -27.03
C ASP A 81 2.15 29.50 -26.85
N ASP A 82 3.18 29.62 -26.01
CA ASP A 82 3.97 30.86 -25.83
C ASP A 82 5.26 30.94 -26.67
N HIS A 83 5.41 30.08 -27.68
CA HIS A 83 6.54 30.15 -28.62
C HIS A 83 6.08 30.30 -30.08
N HIS A 84 5.22 31.27 -30.36
CA HIS A 84 5.00 31.78 -31.73
C HIS A 84 5.30 33.27 -31.79
N GLY A 85 6.59 33.60 -31.94
CA GLY A 85 7.02 34.97 -32.19
C GLY A 85 8.54 35.05 -32.28
N GLY A 86 9.08 34.97 -33.50
CA GLY A 86 10.50 35.23 -33.75
C GLY A 86 11.05 34.46 -34.93
N HIS A 87 11.05 35.12 -36.07
CA HIS A 87 11.75 34.74 -37.30
C HIS A 87 13.14 34.15 -37.04
N ALA A 88 13.40 32.98 -37.65
CA ALA A 88 14.74 32.62 -38.03
C ALA A 88 15.10 33.44 -39.29
N THR A 89 15.84 34.53 -39.10
CA THR A 89 16.75 35.01 -40.14
C THR A 89 18.13 34.53 -39.74
N ASP A 90 18.62 33.53 -40.48
CA ASP A 90 20.06 33.27 -40.62
C ASP A 90 20.71 34.55 -41.13
N GLU A 91 21.39 35.28 -40.26
CA GLU A 91 22.50 36.14 -40.64
C GLU A 91 23.37 36.42 -39.41
N GLU A 92 24.68 36.35 -39.62
CA GLU A 92 25.77 36.71 -38.71
C GLU A 92 26.21 35.68 -37.64
N LYS A 93 26.87 34.62 -38.13
CA LYS A 93 28.05 34.05 -37.46
C LYS A 93 29.32 34.40 -38.22
N LEU A 94 29.82 35.62 -38.07
CA LEU A 94 31.25 35.93 -38.18
C LEU A 94 31.56 37.20 -37.39
N ALA A 95 32.01 37.04 -36.14
CA ALA A 95 33.11 37.82 -35.55
C ALA A 95 33.24 37.53 -34.05
N GLY A 96 33.95 36.44 -33.74
CA GLY A 96 34.60 36.28 -32.46
C GLY A 96 35.97 35.69 -32.71
N THR A 97 37.02 36.50 -32.63
CA THR A 97 37.97 36.52 -31.50
C THR A 97 39.38 36.96 -31.95
N VAL A 98 39.98 37.82 -31.11
CA VAL A 98 41.42 38.06 -30.89
C VAL A 98 42.19 38.87 -31.93
N GLY A 99 42.88 39.89 -31.41
CA GLY A 99 44.24 40.18 -31.85
C GLY A 99 44.51 41.65 -31.99
N GLY A 100 45.07 42.26 -30.94
CA GLY A 100 45.42 43.66 -30.92
C GLY A 100 46.29 44.09 -32.10
N LYS A 101 46.07 45.32 -32.55
CA LYS A 101 47.12 46.15 -33.09
C LYS A 101 46.78 47.61 -32.84
N SER A 102 47.61 48.19 -31.99
CA SER A 102 47.91 49.61 -31.91
C SER A 102 48.13 50.21 -33.30
N GLU A 103 47.37 51.24 -33.65
CA GLU A 103 47.81 52.26 -34.61
C GLU A 103 46.92 53.52 -34.54
N LYS A 104 47.48 54.54 -33.86
CA LYS A 104 47.35 55.99 -34.05
C LYS A 104 46.15 56.51 -34.85
N GLU A 105 45.17 57.07 -34.13
CA GLU A 105 44.33 58.13 -34.67
C GLU A 105 45.10 59.45 -34.69
N GLN A 106 45.26 60.01 -35.89
CA GLN A 106 45.69 61.38 -36.12
C GLN A 106 44.58 62.34 -35.71
N ASN A 107 44.70 62.87 -34.50
CA ASN A 107 44.03 64.10 -34.09
C ASN A 107 44.85 65.29 -34.60
N GLU A 108 44.58 65.76 -35.83
CA GLU A 108 45.10 67.05 -36.30
C GLU A 108 44.39 68.19 -35.55
N THR A 109 44.95 68.47 -34.38
CA THR A 109 44.75 69.71 -33.65
C THR A 109 45.56 70.80 -34.36
N SER A 110 44.86 71.77 -34.94
CA SER A 110 45.43 72.99 -35.52
C SER A 110 46.14 73.80 -34.44
N LYS A 111 47.41 73.48 -34.19
CA LYS A 111 48.31 74.30 -33.36
C LYS A 111 48.76 75.50 -34.17
N LEU A 112 48.11 76.63 -33.90
CA LEU A 112 48.63 77.97 -34.13
C LEU A 112 49.97 78.09 -33.38
N LYS A 113 51.09 78.00 -34.09
CA LYS A 113 52.42 78.35 -33.61
C LYS A 113 52.76 79.74 -34.11
N SER A 114 52.85 80.67 -33.18
CA SER A 114 53.51 81.96 -33.32
C SER A 114 54.96 81.76 -33.79
N LEU A 115 55.31 82.36 -34.93
CA LEU A 115 56.68 82.73 -35.26
C LEU A 115 56.69 84.26 -35.30
N THR A 116 57.29 84.84 -34.27
CA THR A 116 57.59 86.26 -34.15
C THR A 116 59.06 86.33 -33.76
N GLU A 117 59.91 86.60 -34.75
CA GLU A 117 61.32 87.01 -34.70
C GLU A 117 61.80 86.85 -36.16
N GLY A 118 62.34 87.82 -36.88
CA GLY A 118 62.79 89.17 -36.60
C GLY A 118 63.71 89.52 -37.78
N SER A 119 63.66 90.77 -38.22
CA SER A 119 64.67 91.43 -39.07
C SER A 119 64.76 91.03 -40.55
N GLU A 120 64.24 91.90 -41.42
CA GLU A 120 65.11 92.61 -42.37
C GLU A 120 64.47 93.93 -42.82
N VAL A 121 65.18 95.01 -42.52
CA VAL A 121 64.89 96.38 -42.95
C VAL A 121 65.23 96.47 -44.44
N GLN A 122 64.26 96.81 -45.28
CA GLN A 122 64.51 97.47 -46.56
C GLN A 122 63.69 98.75 -46.66
N LYS A 123 64.36 99.82 -46.21
CA LYS A 123 64.02 101.21 -46.51
C LYS A 123 64.83 101.60 -47.75
N THR A 124 64.22 101.51 -48.93
CA THR A 124 64.65 102.30 -50.10
C THR A 124 63.42 102.99 -50.64
N GLY A 125 63.49 104.31 -50.65
CA GLY A 125 62.35 105.21 -50.78
C GLY A 125 61.61 105.07 -52.10
N SER A 126 60.29 105.21 -51.99
CA SER A 126 59.48 105.84 -53.01
C SER A 126 60.07 107.22 -53.33
N GLN A 127 60.77 107.32 -54.46
CA GLN A 127 61.02 108.57 -55.16
C GLN A 127 60.33 108.39 -56.51
N VAL A 128 59.53 109.39 -56.89
CA VAL A 128 58.65 109.44 -58.07
C VAL A 128 57.22 108.92 -57.80
N LEU A 129 56.43 109.70 -57.04
CA LEU A 129 55.03 110.05 -57.36
C LEU A 129 54.65 111.34 -56.59
N ASP A 130 55.54 112.33 -56.60
CA ASP A 130 55.25 113.67 -56.07
C ASP A 130 54.84 114.57 -57.23
N SER A 131 53.64 114.38 -57.77
CA SER A 131 52.97 115.26 -58.76
C SER A 131 51.53 114.80 -59.09
N ILE A 132 50.79 114.32 -58.09
CA ILE A 132 49.32 114.38 -58.11
C ILE A 132 48.94 115.12 -56.83
N CYS A 133 48.45 116.36 -56.96
CA CYS A 133 47.95 117.14 -55.84
C CYS A 133 46.68 116.48 -55.30
N ILE A 134 46.86 115.51 -54.41
CA ILE A 134 45.80 115.01 -53.55
C ILE A 134 45.64 116.06 -52.44
N THR A 135 44.50 116.75 -52.42
CA THR A 135 44.17 117.76 -51.40
C THR A 135 44.10 117.13 -50.01
N GLU A 136 44.41 117.89 -48.95
CA GLU A 136 44.33 117.43 -47.54
C GLU A 136 42.93 116.83 -47.22
N ALA A 137 41.88 117.32 -47.90
CA ALA A 137 40.54 116.78 -47.83
C ALA A 137 40.42 115.35 -48.40
N GLU A 138 41.11 115.05 -49.51
CA GLU A 138 41.11 113.71 -50.14
C GLU A 138 41.90 112.70 -49.30
N LYS A 139 43.00 113.12 -48.66
CA LYS A 139 43.73 112.29 -47.68
C LYS A 139 42.88 111.97 -46.45
N GLN A 140 42.14 112.95 -45.93
CA GLN A 140 41.22 112.75 -44.82
C GLN A 140 40.03 111.85 -45.21
N ALA A 141 39.53 111.94 -46.44
CA ALA A 141 38.49 111.06 -46.98
C ALA A 141 38.97 109.61 -47.08
N VAL A 142 40.18 109.35 -47.57
CA VAL A 142 40.77 108.01 -47.65
C VAL A 142 40.96 107.40 -46.25
N LEU A 143 41.47 108.17 -45.27
CA LEU A 143 41.59 107.69 -43.89
C LEU A 143 40.23 107.37 -43.24
N THR A 144 39.19 108.12 -43.59
CA THR A 144 37.82 107.87 -43.09
C THR A 144 37.25 106.59 -43.70
N LEU A 145 37.41 106.38 -45.00
CA LEU A 145 37.01 105.12 -45.67
C LEU A 145 37.75 103.90 -45.12
N ILE A 146 39.06 104.00 -44.86
CA ILE A 146 39.83 102.90 -44.24
C ILE A 146 39.31 102.61 -42.83
N ARG A 147 38.98 103.64 -42.03
CA ARG A 147 38.40 103.46 -40.69
C ARG A 147 37.02 102.83 -40.74
N GLU A 148 36.17 103.26 -41.67
CA GLU A 148 34.84 102.68 -41.90
C GLU A 148 34.92 101.21 -42.35
N GLU A 149 35.85 100.88 -43.25
CA GLU A 149 36.11 99.50 -43.68
C GLU A 149 36.65 98.65 -42.53
N ILE A 150 37.54 99.18 -41.68
CA ILE A 150 38.01 98.49 -40.46
C ILE A 150 36.83 98.21 -39.52
N ILE A 151 35.97 99.21 -39.25
CA ILE A 151 34.79 99.04 -38.39
C ILE A 151 33.83 98.01 -39.00
N ALA A 152 33.60 98.04 -40.32
CA ALA A 152 32.75 97.07 -41.01
C ALA A 152 33.33 95.65 -40.93
N LYS A 153 34.65 95.50 -41.12
CA LYS A 153 35.36 94.21 -41.01
C LYS A 153 35.39 93.71 -39.57
N GLU A 154 35.51 94.59 -38.59
CA GLU A 154 35.40 94.25 -37.16
C GLU A 154 33.98 93.80 -36.81
N ALA A 155 32.95 94.50 -37.30
CA ALA A 155 31.55 94.10 -37.11
C ALA A 155 31.24 92.74 -37.77
N GLU A 156 31.72 92.53 -39.01
CA GLU A 156 31.59 91.25 -39.72
C GLU A 156 32.29 90.11 -38.95
N THR A 157 33.50 90.35 -38.45
CA THR A 157 34.26 89.39 -37.63
C THR A 157 33.52 89.07 -36.32
N GLN A 158 32.93 90.08 -35.68
CA GLN A 158 32.14 89.89 -34.46
C GLN A 158 30.86 89.09 -34.71
N ASP A 159 30.16 89.35 -35.83
CA ASP A 159 28.97 88.60 -36.22
C ASP A 159 29.30 87.13 -36.53
N TRP A 160 30.38 86.86 -37.25
CA TRP A 160 30.85 85.50 -37.49
C TRP A 160 31.26 84.80 -36.20
N LYS A 161 31.91 85.50 -35.27
CA LYS A 161 32.24 84.96 -33.96
C LYS A 161 30.99 84.59 -33.16
N LYS A 162 29.95 85.44 -33.20
CA LYS A 162 28.67 85.15 -32.54
C LYS A 162 27.97 83.95 -33.15
N LYS A 163 27.88 83.86 -34.49
CA LYS A 163 27.31 82.71 -35.20
C LYS A 163 28.07 81.42 -34.91
N TYR A 164 29.40 81.48 -34.87
CA TYR A 164 30.25 80.34 -34.52
C TYR A 164 29.98 79.87 -33.09
N GLU A 165 29.92 80.79 -32.11
CA GLU A 165 29.65 80.40 -30.72
C GLU A 165 28.23 79.85 -30.54
N GLN A 166 27.24 80.37 -31.26
CA GLN A 166 25.88 79.82 -31.28
C GLN A 166 25.85 78.39 -31.86
N CYS A 167 26.45 78.17 -33.03
CA CYS A 167 26.53 76.85 -33.64
C CYS A 167 27.28 75.85 -32.74
N LYS A 168 28.35 76.29 -32.07
CA LYS A 168 29.07 75.47 -31.10
C LYS A 168 28.19 75.08 -29.90
N GLN A 169 27.39 76.00 -29.37
CA GLN A 169 26.43 75.71 -28.30
C GLN A 169 25.38 74.67 -28.74
N GLU A 170 24.81 74.81 -29.94
CA GLU A 170 23.85 73.85 -30.50
C GLU A 170 24.46 72.44 -30.66
N VAL A 171 25.71 72.36 -31.14
CA VAL A 171 26.44 71.08 -31.25
C VAL A 171 26.69 70.47 -29.87
N ASP A 172 27.02 71.27 -28.86
CA ASP A 172 27.23 70.79 -27.50
C ASP A 172 25.91 70.32 -26.85
N GLU A 173 24.78 70.96 -27.15
CA GLU A 173 23.46 70.49 -26.74
C GLU A 173 23.09 69.15 -27.40
N MET A 174 23.33 69.02 -28.71
CA MET A 174 23.10 67.77 -29.43
C MET A 174 23.98 66.64 -28.88
N ARG A 175 25.23 66.91 -28.54
CA ARG A 175 26.13 65.93 -27.89
C ARG A 175 25.58 65.43 -26.55
N LYS A 176 24.98 66.31 -25.73
CA LYS A 176 24.35 65.90 -24.47
C LYS A 176 23.18 64.95 -24.71
N ILE A 177 22.34 65.27 -25.70
CA ILE A 177 21.20 64.42 -26.06
C ILE A 177 21.68 63.03 -26.53
N VAL A 178 22.68 62.98 -27.41
CA VAL A 178 23.26 61.71 -27.88
C VAL A 178 23.84 60.90 -26.73
N ALA A 179 24.58 61.53 -25.81
CA ALA A 179 25.14 60.84 -24.65
C ALA A 179 24.06 60.22 -23.74
N GLU A 180 22.92 60.90 -23.55
CA GLU A 180 21.79 60.34 -22.79
C GLU A 180 21.11 59.17 -23.53
N TYR A 181 21.00 59.21 -24.86
CA TYR A 181 20.51 58.08 -25.65
C TYR A 181 21.46 56.88 -25.61
N GLU A 182 22.76 57.11 -25.76
CA GLU A 182 23.79 56.07 -25.64
C GLU A 182 23.71 55.37 -24.28
N LYS A 183 23.56 56.15 -23.20
CA LYS A 183 23.36 55.63 -21.85
C LYS A 183 22.07 54.81 -21.73
N THR A 184 20.97 55.29 -22.31
CA THR A 184 19.67 54.59 -22.28
C THR A 184 19.76 53.25 -23.01
N ILE A 185 20.38 53.21 -24.19
CA ILE A 185 20.57 51.98 -24.97
C ILE A 185 21.47 51.00 -24.22
N ALA A 186 22.60 51.46 -23.66
CA ALA A 186 23.48 50.62 -22.87
C ALA A 186 22.76 50.00 -21.67
N GLN A 187 21.96 50.80 -20.96
CA GLN A 187 21.16 50.34 -19.83
C GLN A 187 20.13 49.29 -20.26
N MET A 188 19.44 49.49 -21.39
CA MET A 188 18.46 48.52 -21.91
C MET A 188 19.12 47.17 -22.24
N ILE A 189 20.30 47.18 -22.87
CA ILE A 189 21.05 45.95 -23.18
C ILE A 189 21.46 45.23 -21.89
N GLU A 190 21.98 45.96 -20.91
CA GLU A 190 22.36 45.38 -19.62
C GLU A 190 21.17 44.79 -18.87
N ASP A 191 20.03 45.47 -18.88
CA ASP A 191 18.81 45.00 -18.22
C ASP A 191 18.22 43.78 -18.93
N GLU A 192 18.22 43.74 -20.26
CA GLU A 192 17.81 42.57 -21.03
C GLU A 192 18.70 41.36 -20.73
N GLN A 193 20.03 41.55 -20.71
CA GLN A 193 20.98 40.48 -20.39
C GLN A 193 20.81 40.00 -18.96
N ARG A 194 20.61 40.92 -18.00
CA ARG A 194 20.34 40.59 -16.60
C ARG A 194 19.03 39.82 -16.47
N ASN A 195 17.98 40.24 -17.16
CA ASN A 195 16.68 39.56 -17.18
C ASN A 195 16.78 38.17 -17.79
N ASN A 196 17.52 37.98 -18.87
CA ASN A 196 17.74 36.67 -19.49
C ASN A 196 18.43 35.70 -18.51
N VAL A 197 19.50 36.13 -17.85
CA VAL A 197 20.18 35.32 -16.82
C VAL A 197 19.26 35.01 -15.64
N ASN A 198 18.47 35.99 -15.19
CA ASN A 198 17.51 35.77 -14.10
C ASN A 198 16.40 34.79 -14.51
N PHE A 199 15.89 34.88 -15.74
CA PHE A 199 14.92 33.95 -16.30
C PHE A 199 15.49 32.53 -16.42
N GLN A 200 16.70 32.38 -16.95
CA GLN A 200 17.42 31.10 -17.02
C GLN A 200 17.58 30.46 -15.63
N LYS A 201 17.96 31.25 -14.61
CA LYS A 201 18.07 30.78 -13.22
C LYS A 201 16.71 30.34 -12.66
N ALA A 202 15.65 31.13 -12.88
CA ALA A 202 14.31 30.80 -12.42
C ALA A 202 13.78 29.52 -13.09
N LEU A 203 13.99 29.38 -14.40
CA LEU A 203 13.62 28.19 -15.16
C LEU A 203 14.36 26.95 -14.64
N HIS A 204 15.67 27.06 -14.39
CA HIS A 204 16.45 25.98 -13.82
C HIS A 204 15.95 25.59 -12.42
N ALA A 205 15.67 26.56 -11.55
CA ALA A 205 15.13 26.30 -10.21
C ALA A 205 13.80 25.54 -10.26
N VAL A 206 12.86 25.98 -11.11
CA VAL A 206 11.56 25.30 -11.30
C VAL A 206 11.75 23.89 -11.88
N THR A 207 12.72 23.70 -12.76
CA THR A 207 13.01 22.38 -13.35
C THR A 207 13.51 21.40 -12.28
N VAL A 208 14.43 21.84 -11.43
CA VAL A 208 14.95 21.03 -10.32
C VAL A 208 13.85 20.69 -9.32
N GLU A 209 12.99 21.65 -8.98
CA GLU A 209 11.84 21.41 -8.10
C GLU A 209 10.85 20.40 -8.70
N LYS A 210 10.55 20.52 -10.00
CA LYS A 210 9.73 19.55 -10.73
C LYS A 210 10.34 18.15 -10.68
N ASP A 211 11.65 18.01 -10.91
CA ASP A 211 12.32 16.72 -10.89
C ASP A 211 12.34 16.10 -9.49
N ALA A 212 12.52 16.91 -8.44
CA ALA A 212 12.40 16.48 -7.05
C ALA A 212 10.99 15.96 -6.74
N ALA A 213 9.94 16.72 -7.11
CA ALA A 213 8.55 16.31 -6.91
C ALA A 213 8.19 15.02 -7.66
N LEU A 214 8.74 14.82 -8.87
CA LEU A 214 8.59 13.57 -9.61
C LEU A 214 9.29 12.39 -8.93
N ALA A 215 10.48 12.59 -8.36
CA ALA A 215 11.18 11.57 -7.60
C ALA A 215 10.37 11.14 -6.36
N ASP A 216 9.80 12.10 -5.63
CA ASP A 216 8.95 11.86 -4.48
C ASP A 216 7.67 11.10 -4.86
N LEU A 217 7.00 11.50 -5.95
CA LEU A 217 5.84 10.80 -6.47
C LEU A 217 6.17 9.33 -6.80
N ASN A 218 7.27 9.09 -7.51
CA ASN A 218 7.73 7.74 -7.84
C ASN A 218 8.03 6.91 -6.57
N SER A 219 8.58 7.54 -5.52
CA SER A 219 8.81 6.88 -4.23
C SER A 219 7.49 6.45 -3.58
N VAL A 220 6.50 7.34 -3.55
CA VAL A 220 5.16 7.05 -3.03
C VAL A 220 4.51 5.91 -3.81
N GLU A 221 4.55 5.94 -5.15
CA GLU A 221 3.98 4.88 -6.00
C GLU A 221 4.62 3.51 -5.76
N ARG A 222 5.94 3.46 -5.53
CA ARG A 222 6.65 2.22 -5.15
C ARG A 222 6.20 1.72 -3.78
N SER A 223 6.13 2.61 -2.79
CA SER A 223 5.70 2.26 -1.43
C SER A 223 4.25 1.74 -1.39
N LEU A 224 3.36 2.36 -2.18
CA LEU A 224 1.97 1.94 -2.33
C LEU A 224 1.88 0.54 -2.93
N SER A 225 2.69 0.26 -3.95
CA SER A 225 2.76 -1.05 -4.59
C SER A 225 3.23 -2.14 -3.61
N ASP A 226 4.19 -1.84 -2.72
CA ASP A 226 4.60 -2.79 -1.67
C ASP A 226 3.49 -3.02 -0.63
N ILE A 227 2.77 -1.97 -0.22
CA ILE A 227 1.62 -2.10 0.68
C ILE A 227 0.54 -3.00 0.07
N PHE A 228 0.20 -2.82 -1.21
CA PHE A 228 -0.76 -3.69 -1.90
C PHE A 228 -0.30 -5.14 -1.95
N ARG A 229 0.98 -5.38 -2.24
CA ARG A 229 1.55 -6.74 -2.24
C ARG A 229 1.47 -7.38 -0.85
N ARG A 230 1.83 -6.66 0.21
CA ARG A 230 1.71 -7.15 1.60
C ARG A 230 0.27 -7.43 1.98
N TYR A 231 -0.66 -6.57 1.56
CA TYR A 231 -2.08 -6.75 1.80
C TYR A 231 -2.62 -8.02 1.13
N GLU A 232 -2.33 -8.24 -0.16
CA GLU A 232 -2.78 -9.45 -0.85
C GLU A 232 -2.16 -10.72 -0.26
N ASN A 233 -0.89 -10.68 0.16
CA ASN A 233 -0.26 -11.80 0.88
C ASN A 233 -0.99 -12.10 2.20
N MET A 234 -1.22 -11.08 3.02
CA MET A 234 -1.92 -11.21 4.30
C MET A 234 -3.34 -11.74 4.10
N LYS A 235 -4.06 -11.20 3.11
CA LYS A 235 -5.39 -11.65 2.72
C LYS A 235 -5.39 -13.13 2.34
N SER A 236 -4.43 -13.58 1.52
CA SER A 236 -4.28 -14.99 1.18
C SER A 236 -4.03 -15.87 2.41
N THR A 237 -3.17 -15.43 3.34
CA THR A 237 -2.94 -16.14 4.62
C THR A 237 -4.22 -16.22 5.47
N LEU A 238 -4.97 -15.12 5.59
CA LEU A 238 -6.23 -15.09 6.33
C LEU A 238 -7.30 -15.99 5.71
N GLU A 239 -7.40 -16.04 4.38
CA GLU A 239 -8.27 -16.98 3.68
C GLU A 239 -7.87 -18.44 3.96
N GLY A 240 -6.57 -18.72 4.07
CA GLY A 240 -6.05 -20.03 4.50
C GLY A 240 -6.47 -20.38 5.93
N PHE A 241 -6.32 -19.46 6.88
CA PHE A 241 -6.77 -19.66 8.26
C PHE A 241 -8.27 -19.87 8.36
N LYS A 242 -9.07 -19.14 7.60
CA LYS A 242 -10.53 -19.32 7.57
C LYS A 242 -10.92 -20.73 7.10
N LYS A 243 -10.29 -21.23 6.03
CA LYS A 243 -10.51 -22.60 5.55
C LYS A 243 -10.08 -23.64 6.59
N ASN A 244 -8.96 -23.42 7.28
CA ASN A 244 -8.50 -24.30 8.35
C ASN A 244 -9.48 -24.33 9.53
N GLU A 245 -9.99 -23.16 9.95
CA GLU A 245 -11.01 -23.05 10.99
C GLU A 245 -12.29 -23.83 10.62
N GLU A 246 -12.75 -23.74 9.37
CA GLU A 246 -13.92 -24.48 8.87
C GLU A 246 -13.69 -26.00 8.95
N VAL A 247 -12.50 -26.49 8.56
CA VAL A 247 -12.13 -27.91 8.65
C VAL A 247 -12.09 -28.38 10.11
N LEU A 248 -11.48 -27.60 11.00
CA LEU A 248 -11.39 -27.93 12.42
C LEU A 248 -12.78 -27.95 13.08
N LYS A 249 -13.66 -27.00 12.74
CA LYS A 249 -15.04 -26.99 13.21
C LYS A 249 -15.80 -28.23 12.76
N LYS A 250 -15.67 -28.62 11.50
CA LYS A 250 -16.29 -29.85 10.98
C LYS A 250 -15.77 -31.09 11.71
N CYS A 251 -14.45 -31.19 11.90
CA CYS A 251 -13.83 -32.29 12.63
C CYS A 251 -14.34 -32.40 14.08
N ALA A 252 -14.44 -31.27 14.79
CA ALA A 252 -15.01 -31.23 16.13
C ALA A 252 -16.49 -31.65 16.17
N GLN A 253 -17.29 -31.22 15.19
CA GLN A 253 -18.69 -31.60 15.05
C GLN A 253 -18.84 -33.11 14.80
N ASP A 254 -18.00 -33.69 13.93
CA ASP A 254 -18.01 -35.12 13.62
C ASP A 254 -17.67 -35.95 14.88
N TYR A 255 -16.68 -35.53 15.68
CA TYR A 255 -16.39 -36.19 16.96
C TYR A 255 -17.55 -36.10 17.95
N LEU A 256 -18.19 -34.93 18.07
CA LEU A 256 -19.35 -34.76 18.95
C LEU A 256 -20.51 -35.68 18.52
N ALA A 257 -20.77 -35.78 17.21
CA ALA A 257 -21.81 -36.66 16.68
C ALA A 257 -21.51 -38.14 17.00
N ARG A 258 -20.25 -38.58 16.82
CA ARG A 258 -19.83 -39.94 17.15
C ARG A 258 -19.96 -40.26 18.64
N VAL A 259 -19.57 -39.33 19.52
CA VAL A 259 -19.71 -39.51 20.97
C VAL A 259 -21.18 -39.67 21.35
N LYS A 260 -22.07 -38.82 20.82
CA LYS A 260 -23.52 -38.93 21.06
C LYS A 260 -24.10 -40.26 20.57
N GLN A 261 -23.67 -40.74 19.41
CA GLN A 261 -24.12 -42.01 18.86
C GLN A 261 -23.71 -43.19 19.75
N GLU A 262 -22.46 -43.23 20.20
CA GLU A 262 -21.99 -44.28 21.11
C GLU A 262 -22.63 -44.18 22.50
N GLU A 263 -22.92 -42.97 22.99
CA GLU A 263 -23.66 -42.76 24.24
C GLU A 263 -25.09 -43.33 24.16
N GLN A 264 -25.81 -43.07 23.06
CA GLN A 264 -27.13 -43.65 22.81
C GLN A 264 -27.08 -45.18 22.71
N ARG A 265 -26.06 -45.71 22.04
CA ARG A 265 -25.83 -47.15 21.93
C ARG A 265 -25.59 -47.78 23.30
N TYR A 266 -24.78 -47.15 24.15
CA TYR A 266 -24.54 -47.60 25.52
C TYR A 266 -25.82 -47.58 26.36
N GLN A 267 -26.60 -46.49 26.31
CA GLN A 267 -27.87 -46.39 27.04
C GLN A 267 -28.86 -47.50 26.64
N THR A 268 -28.97 -47.78 25.33
CA THR A 268 -29.84 -48.85 24.82
C THR A 268 -29.39 -50.22 25.34
N LEU A 269 -28.08 -50.50 25.28
CA LEU A 269 -27.53 -51.76 25.77
C LEU A 269 -27.71 -51.91 27.29
N LYS A 270 -27.50 -50.83 28.04
CA LYS A 270 -27.69 -50.77 29.49
C LYS A 270 -29.14 -51.10 29.86
N LEU A 271 -30.12 -50.42 29.26
CA LEU A 271 -31.54 -50.69 29.51
C LEU A 271 -31.91 -52.15 29.21
N HIS A 272 -31.48 -52.69 28.07
CA HIS A 272 -31.76 -54.07 27.72
C HIS A 272 -31.11 -55.09 28.68
N ALA A 273 -29.92 -54.79 29.22
CA ALA A 273 -29.28 -55.63 30.23
C ALA A 273 -30.02 -55.54 31.58
N GLU A 274 -30.43 -54.35 31.99
CA GLU A 274 -31.25 -54.11 33.20
C GLU A 274 -32.59 -54.87 33.11
N GLU A 275 -33.31 -54.75 31.99
CA GLU A 275 -34.57 -55.47 31.75
C GLU A 275 -34.40 -57.01 31.81
N LYS A 276 -33.27 -57.54 31.31
CA LYS A 276 -32.99 -58.98 31.39
C LYS A 276 -32.67 -59.43 32.81
N LEU A 277 -31.95 -58.62 33.58
CA LEU A 277 -31.70 -58.90 35.00
C LEU A 277 -32.99 -58.88 35.81
N ASP A 278 -33.86 -57.89 35.57
CA ASP A 278 -35.14 -57.79 36.26
C ASP A 278 -36.05 -58.98 35.98
N LYS A 279 -36.14 -59.42 34.70
CA LYS A 279 -36.89 -60.63 34.33
C LYS A 279 -36.35 -61.89 35.01
N ALA A 280 -35.03 -62.09 35.02
CA ALA A 280 -34.42 -63.23 35.69
C ALA A 280 -34.65 -63.20 37.21
N ASN A 281 -34.59 -62.02 37.83
CA ASN A 281 -34.89 -61.84 39.25
C ASN A 281 -36.37 -62.15 39.55
N GLU A 282 -37.28 -61.74 38.69
CA GLU A 282 -38.70 -62.05 38.81
C GLU A 282 -38.96 -63.56 38.67
N GLU A 283 -38.34 -64.23 37.70
CA GLU A 283 -38.39 -65.69 37.54
C GLU A 283 -37.85 -66.41 38.80
N ILE A 284 -36.73 -65.96 39.37
CA ILE A 284 -36.18 -66.50 40.62
C ILE A 284 -37.17 -66.32 41.78
N ALA A 285 -37.79 -65.15 41.91
CA ALA A 285 -38.77 -64.88 42.95
C ALA A 285 -40.03 -65.77 42.79
N GLN A 286 -40.50 -65.98 41.55
CA GLN A 286 -41.60 -66.88 41.24
C GLN A 286 -41.28 -68.32 41.61
N VAL A 287 -40.10 -68.84 41.22
CA VAL A 287 -39.66 -70.21 41.56
C VAL A 287 -39.56 -70.38 43.08
N ARG A 288 -38.98 -69.42 43.80
CA ARG A 288 -38.90 -69.46 45.28
C ARG A 288 -40.27 -69.47 45.94
N THR A 289 -41.20 -68.65 45.46
CA THR A 289 -42.57 -68.59 45.98
C THR A 289 -43.31 -69.90 45.74
N LYS A 290 -43.20 -70.45 44.53
CA LYS A 290 -43.79 -71.74 44.16
C LYS A 290 -43.23 -72.88 45.02
N ALA A 291 -41.91 -72.99 45.13
CA ALA A 291 -41.25 -74.00 45.97
C ALA A 291 -41.66 -73.88 47.45
N SER A 292 -41.79 -72.66 47.98
CA SER A 292 -42.30 -72.43 49.34
C SER A 292 -43.74 -72.93 49.50
N SER A 293 -44.63 -72.62 48.55
CA SER A 293 -46.01 -73.10 48.57
C SER A 293 -46.13 -74.63 48.48
N GLU A 294 -45.32 -75.28 47.64
CA GLU A 294 -45.26 -76.73 47.52
C GLU A 294 -44.71 -77.36 48.80
N THR A 295 -43.66 -76.77 49.40
CA THR A 295 -43.11 -77.21 50.68
C THR A 295 -44.14 -77.12 51.80
N MET A 296 -44.92 -76.04 51.87
CA MET A 296 -46.03 -75.91 52.84
C MET A 296 -47.11 -76.97 52.63
N ALA A 297 -47.50 -77.24 51.38
CA ALA A 297 -48.50 -78.26 51.06
C ALA A 297 -48.01 -79.70 51.41
N LEU A 298 -46.75 -80.02 51.08
CA LEU A 298 -46.12 -81.28 51.45
C LEU A 298 -45.97 -81.42 52.96
N SER A 299 -45.55 -80.36 53.66
CA SER A 299 -45.45 -80.36 55.14
C SER A 299 -46.81 -80.61 55.80
N ALA A 300 -47.88 -79.98 55.30
CA ALA A 300 -49.24 -80.22 55.80
C ALA A 300 -49.70 -81.67 55.53
N SER A 301 -49.39 -82.21 54.35
CA SER A 301 -49.74 -83.59 53.97
C SER A 301 -48.97 -84.61 54.82
N LEU A 302 -47.66 -84.39 55.03
CA LEU A 302 -46.83 -85.20 55.90
C LEU A 302 -47.38 -85.22 57.33
N ARG A 303 -47.78 -84.05 57.87
CA ARG A 303 -48.34 -83.94 59.22
C ARG A 303 -49.67 -84.69 59.36
N LYS A 304 -50.51 -84.67 58.32
CA LYS A 304 -51.76 -85.44 58.27
C LYS A 304 -51.50 -86.95 58.31
N GLU A 305 -50.57 -87.45 57.50
CA GLU A 305 -50.21 -88.87 57.49
C GLU A 305 -49.50 -89.31 58.78
N GLN A 306 -48.65 -88.45 59.37
CA GLN A 306 -48.06 -88.68 60.69
C GLN A 306 -49.14 -88.89 61.76
N MET A 307 -50.14 -88.00 61.85
CA MET A 307 -51.23 -88.17 62.82
C MET A 307 -52.09 -89.42 62.54
N ARG A 308 -52.28 -89.81 61.27
CA ARG A 308 -52.98 -91.06 60.91
C ARG A 308 -52.20 -92.29 61.37
N ASN A 309 -50.89 -92.32 61.15
CA ASN A 309 -50.02 -93.41 61.62
C ASN A 309 -50.04 -93.50 63.15
N GLU A 310 -49.85 -92.38 63.85
CA GLU A 310 -49.92 -92.33 65.32
C GLU A 310 -51.27 -92.87 65.85
N SER A 311 -52.38 -92.51 65.21
CA SER A 311 -53.71 -93.04 65.56
C SER A 311 -53.85 -94.54 65.32
N LEU A 312 -53.32 -95.05 64.19
CA LEU A 312 -53.34 -96.49 63.88
C LEU A 312 -52.43 -97.28 64.84
N GLU A 313 -51.27 -96.75 65.20
CA GLU A 313 -50.36 -97.35 66.18
C GLU A 313 -51.01 -97.45 67.55
N GLN A 314 -51.71 -96.40 68.00
CA GLN A 314 -52.48 -96.42 69.25
C GLN A 314 -53.61 -97.47 69.22
N ALA A 315 -54.36 -97.56 68.12
CA ALA A 315 -55.41 -98.57 67.96
C ALA A 315 -54.84 -100.00 67.94
N LEU A 316 -53.69 -100.20 67.31
CA LEU A 316 -52.98 -101.48 67.29
C LEU A 316 -52.50 -101.85 68.69
N GLN A 317 -51.93 -100.91 69.45
CA GLN A 317 -51.55 -101.12 70.84
C GLN A 317 -52.76 -101.51 71.71
N GLN A 318 -53.88 -100.83 71.56
CA GLN A 318 -55.13 -101.17 72.27
C GLN A 318 -55.60 -102.59 71.92
N LYS A 319 -55.57 -102.97 70.64
CA LYS A 319 -55.94 -104.33 70.22
C LYS A 319 -54.98 -105.39 70.76
N ASN A 320 -53.69 -105.12 70.80
CA ASN A 320 -52.72 -106.01 71.43
C ASN A 320 -53.00 -106.19 72.93
N GLN A 321 -53.31 -105.10 73.65
CA GLN A 321 -53.70 -105.17 75.07
C GLN A 321 -54.96 -106.01 75.27
N GLU A 322 -56.00 -105.82 74.44
CA GLU A 322 -57.21 -106.64 74.47
C GLU A 322 -56.91 -108.13 74.22
N ILE A 323 -56.02 -108.44 73.26
CA ILE A 323 -55.58 -109.82 73.01
C ILE A 323 -54.85 -110.38 74.23
N GLU A 324 -53.92 -109.63 74.82
CA GLU A 324 -53.21 -110.03 76.04
C GLU A 324 -54.17 -110.31 77.20
N GLU A 325 -55.20 -109.48 77.38
CA GLU A 325 -56.25 -109.68 78.39
C GLU A 325 -57.09 -110.93 78.10
N LEU A 326 -57.51 -111.13 76.85
CA LEU A 326 -58.25 -112.33 76.43
C LEU A 326 -57.40 -113.59 76.63
N THR A 327 -56.12 -113.55 76.28
CA THR A 327 -55.17 -114.64 76.51
C THR A 327 -55.04 -114.93 78.00
N LYS A 328 -54.91 -113.91 78.86
CA LYS A 328 -54.88 -114.10 80.33
C LYS A 328 -56.15 -114.79 80.85
N ILE A 329 -57.34 -114.37 80.39
CA ILE A 329 -58.61 -115.01 80.79
C ILE A 329 -58.66 -116.48 80.32
N CYS A 330 -58.22 -116.75 79.09
CA CYS A 330 -58.10 -118.12 78.56
C CYS A 330 -57.13 -118.97 79.39
N ASP A 331 -55.95 -118.44 79.73
CA ASP A 331 -54.96 -119.12 80.57
C ASP A 331 -55.50 -119.37 82.00
N GLU A 332 -56.22 -118.41 82.58
CA GLU A 332 -56.93 -118.57 83.86
C GLU A 332 -57.99 -119.67 83.81
N LEU A 333 -58.76 -119.75 82.72
CA LEU A 333 -59.73 -120.82 82.48
C LEU A 333 -59.05 -122.19 82.36
N ILE A 334 -57.97 -122.29 81.57
CA ILE A 334 -57.17 -123.51 81.44
C ILE A 334 -56.62 -123.93 82.82
N ALA A 335 -56.09 -122.99 83.60
CA ALA A 335 -55.58 -123.25 84.94
C ALA A 335 -56.67 -123.70 85.93
N LYS A 336 -57.93 -123.24 85.77
CA LYS A 336 -59.08 -123.72 86.56
C LYS A 336 -59.53 -125.13 86.13
N MET A 337 -59.52 -125.42 84.83
CA MET A 337 -59.87 -126.75 84.30
C MET A 337 -58.80 -127.80 84.59
N GLY A 338 -57.52 -127.42 84.64
CA GLY A 338 -56.40 -128.30 85.01
C GLY A 338 -56.26 -128.58 86.51
N LYS A 339 -57.15 -128.03 87.36
CA LYS A 339 -57.21 -128.29 88.82
C LYS A 339 -58.41 -129.16 89.23
N ILE A 340 -59.13 -129.72 88.25
CA ILE A 340 -60.19 -130.70 88.48
C ILE A 340 -59.52 -132.08 88.40
N ASP A 341 -58.91 -132.50 89.50
CA ASP A 341 -58.59 -133.89 89.86
C ASP A 341 -58.98 -134.09 91.33
#